data_AF-A0A964DBD5-F1
#
_entry.id   AF-A0A964DBD5-F1
#
_cell.length_a   1.000
_cell.length_b   1.000
_cell.length_c   1.000
_cell.angle_alpha   90.00
_cell.angle_beta   90.00
_cell.angle_gamma   90.00
#
_symmetry.space_group_name_H-M   'P 1'
#
loop_
_entity.id
_entity.type
_entity.pdbx_description
1 polymer ?
#
loop_
_entity_poly.entity_id
_entity_poly.type
_entity_poly.pdbx_seq_one_letter_code
_entity_poly.pdbx_strand_id
1 'polypeptide(L)' 'MELINIKIEAPTGTNLILGQADFIETGLGRGIIGIVDGEPPKGIENSKDADERQKFLQTIGYKR' A
#
# COMPACT_ATOMS: atom_id res chain seq x y z
N MET A 1 -17.71 11.88 -11.21
CA MET A 1 -16.81 11.27 -10.20
C MET A 1 -16.72 12.24 -9.05
N GLU A 2 -17.07 11.81 -7.84
CA GLU A 2 -16.93 12.62 -6.61
C GLU A 2 -15.59 12.30 -5.94
N LEU A 3 -14.82 13.35 -5.65
CA LEU A 3 -13.59 13.27 -4.86
C LEU A 3 -13.95 13.26 -3.38
N ILE A 4 -13.53 12.23 -2.66
CA ILE A 4 -13.68 12.14 -1.20
C ILE A 4 -12.32 12.45 -0.57
N ASN A 5 -12.23 13.58 0.11
CA ASN A 5 -11.05 13.96 0.89
C ASN A 5 -11.20 13.46 2.32
N ILE A 6 -10.32 12.55 2.74
CA ILE A 6 -10.23 12.08 4.12
C ILE A 6 -8.96 12.69 4.74
N LYS A 7 -9.14 13.56 5.74
CA LYS A 7 -8.02 14.04 6.55
C LYS A 7 -7.60 12.94 7.51
N ILE A 8 -6.32 12.59 7.49
CA ILE A 8 -5.72 11.64 8.43
C ILE A 8 -4.82 12.45 9.36
N GLU A 9 -5.02 12.31 10.67
CA GLU A 9 -4.06 12.79 11.67
C GLU A 9 -3.01 11.71 11.86
N ALA A 10 -1.78 11.97 11.36
CA ALA A 10 -0.68 11.03 11.49
C ALA A 10 -0.20 10.96 12.95
N PRO A 11 -0.24 9.79 13.61
CA PRO A 11 0.29 9.63 14.97
C PRO A 11 1.79 9.91 15.06
N THR A 12 2.25 10.34 16.23
CA THR A 12 3.67 10.63 16.47
C THR A 12 4.49 9.33 16.35
N GLY A 13 5.51 9.33 15.49
CA GLY A 13 6.32 8.14 15.16
C GLY A 13 5.89 7.41 13.87
N THR A 14 4.91 7.96 13.13
CA THR A 14 4.51 7.40 11.83
C THR A 14 5.58 7.68 10.78
N ASN A 15 6.19 6.63 10.22
CA ASN A 15 6.98 6.72 9.00
C ASN A 15 6.03 6.66 7.81
N LEU A 16 5.79 7.79 7.14
CA LEU A 16 5.14 7.80 5.83
C LEU A 16 6.20 7.48 4.77
N ILE A 17 6.11 6.29 4.16
CA ILE A 17 6.85 5.99 2.94
C ILE A 17 6.00 6.49 1.78
N LEU A 18 6.42 7.61 1.19
CA LEU A 18 5.88 8.08 -0.07
C LEU A 18 6.64 7.34 -1.19
N GLY A 19 5.94 6.44 -1.88
CA GLY A 19 6.43 5.90 -3.16
C GLY A 19 6.56 7.02 -4.21
N GLN A 20 7.07 6.68 -5.38
CA GLN A 20 7.09 7.62 -6.50
C GLN A 20 5.64 8.03 -6.81
N ALA A 21 5.35 9.33 -6.65
CA ALA A 21 4.01 9.88 -6.77
C ALA A 21 3.87 10.60 -8.11
N ASP A 22 2.93 10.15 -8.93
CA ASP A 22 2.50 10.88 -10.10
C ASP A 22 1.53 12.00 -9.66
N PHE A 23 1.79 13.22 -10.10
CA PHE A 23 0.99 14.39 -9.74
C PHE A 23 0.46 15.11 -10.99
N ILE A 24 -0.73 15.70 -10.88
CA ILE A 24 -1.27 16.64 -11.89
C ILE A 24 -1.15 18.04 -11.32
N GLU A 25 -0.71 18.96 -12.16
CA GLU A 25 -0.71 20.39 -11.86
C GLU A 25 -1.88 21.08 -12.57
N THR A 26 -2.63 21.89 -11.84
CA THR A 26 -3.72 22.74 -12.34
C THR A 26 -3.50 24.18 -11.89
N GLY A 27 -4.26 25.14 -12.43
CA GLY A 27 -4.16 26.55 -12.01
C GLY A 27 -4.49 26.82 -10.53
N LEU A 28 -5.08 25.86 -9.81
CA LEU A 28 -5.37 25.92 -8.38
C LEU A 28 -4.29 25.24 -7.50
N GLY A 29 -3.42 24.41 -8.07
CA GLY A 29 -2.39 23.67 -7.33
C GLY A 29 -2.14 22.26 -7.87
N ARG A 30 -1.44 21.45 -7.05
CA ARG A 30 -1.04 20.07 -7.36
C ARG A 30 -1.89 19.04 -6.60
N GLY A 31 -2.24 17.95 -7.27
CA GLY A 31 -2.90 16.79 -6.66
C GLY A 31 -2.11 15.51 -6.93
N ILE A 32 -2.10 14.58 -5.96
CA ILE A 32 -1.53 13.24 -6.13
C ILE A 32 -2.55 12.37 -6.86
N ILE A 33 -2.13 11.75 -7.96
CA ILE A 33 -2.97 10.87 -8.80
C ILE A 33 -2.93 9.43 -8.29
N GLY A 34 -1.77 9.02 -7.79
CA GLY A 34 -1.52 7.66 -7.40
C GLY A 34 -0.15 7.52 -6.75
N ILE A 35 0.04 6.38 -6.10
CA ILE A 35 1.29 5.97 -5.48
C ILE A 35 1.72 4.68 -6.15
N VAL A 36 2.98 4.60 -6.56
CA VAL A 36 3.61 3.35 -6.95
C VAL A 36 4.25 2.74 -5.71
N ASP A 37 3.63 1.69 -5.17
CA ASP A 37 4.13 0.92 -4.03
C ASP A 37 4.66 -0.44 -4.50
N GLY A 38 5.98 -0.59 -4.46
CA GLY A 38 6.66 -1.82 -4.84
C GLY A 38 6.63 -2.14 -6.33
N GLU A 39 6.79 -3.42 -6.64
CA GLU A 39 6.81 -3.95 -8.00
C GLU A 39 5.42 -4.49 -8.41
N PRO A 40 5.09 -4.49 -9.72
CA PRO A 40 3.89 -5.16 -10.20
C PRO A 40 3.90 -6.67 -9.88
N PRO A 41 2.72 -7.31 -9.72
CA PRO A 41 2.64 -8.74 -9.46
C PRO A 41 3.38 -9.57 -10.53
N LYS A 42 4.27 -10.46 -10.08
CA LYS A 42 5.06 -11.34 -10.98
C LYS A 42 4.29 -12.59 -11.42
N GLY A 43 3.17 -12.90 -10.76
CA GLY A 43 2.37 -14.09 -11.02
C GLY A 43 1.31 -14.32 -9.94
N ILE A 44 0.62 -15.45 -10.03
CA ILE A 44 -0.36 -15.91 -9.03
C ILE A 44 0.31 -16.93 -8.12
N GLU A 45 0.06 -16.86 -6.80
CA GLU A 45 0.57 -17.84 -5.84
C GLU A 45 0.03 -19.25 -6.16
N ASN A 46 0.88 -20.28 -6.06
CA ASN A 46 0.47 -21.68 -6.20
C ASN A 46 0.11 -22.29 -4.82
N SER A 47 -0.34 -23.55 -4.79
CA SER A 47 -0.73 -24.21 -3.53
C SER A 47 0.39 -24.33 -2.51
N LYS A 48 1.63 -24.55 -2.96
CA LYS A 48 2.81 -24.62 -2.08
C LYS A 48 3.13 -23.26 -1.48
N ASP A 49 3.07 -22.20 -2.28
CA ASP A 49 3.29 -20.83 -1.81
C ASP A 49 2.24 -20.43 -0.76
N ALA A 50 0.99 -20.83 -0.97
CA ALA A 50 -0.10 -20.60 -0.03
C ALA A 50 0.14 -21.35 1.30
N ASP A 51 0.60 -22.60 1.25
CA ASP A 51 0.95 -23.38 2.43
C ASP A 51 2.11 -22.75 3.22
N GLU A 52 3.14 -22.25 2.53
CA GLU A 52 4.28 -21.57 3.14
C GLU A 52 3.86 -20.25 3.80
N ARG A 53 3.03 -19.44 3.13
CA ARG A 53 2.48 -18.21 3.69
C ARG A 53 1.65 -18.47 4.96
N GLN A 54 0.81 -19.52 4.95
CA GLN A 54 0.02 -19.88 6.13
C GLN A 54 0.88 -20.35 7.31
N LYS A 55 1.87 -21.21 7.04
CA LYS A 55 2.83 -21.68 8.06
C LYS A 55 3.67 -20.53 8.63
N PHE A 56 4.06 -19.58 7.79
CA PHE A 56 4.78 -18.39 8.25
C PHE A 56 3.92 -17.58 9.24
N LEU A 57 2.65 -17.33 8.92
CA LEU A 57 1.73 -16.62 9.82
C LEU A 57 1.52 -17.36 11.15
N GLN A 58 1.54 -18.68 11.15
CA GLN A 58 1.51 -19.50 12.36
C GLN A 58 2.81 -19.39 13.17
N THR A 59 3.96 -19.44 12.49
CA THR A 59 5.30 -19.35 13.10
C THR A 59 5.50 -18.02 13.82
N ILE A 60 5.08 -16.91 13.22
CA ILE A 60 5.17 -15.58 13.85
C ILE A 60 4.06 -15.32 14.89
N GLY A 61 3.18 -16.31 15.14
CA GLY A 61 2.12 -16.23 16.15
C GLY A 61 0.92 -15.35 15.77
N TYR A 62 0.83 -14.89 14.52
CA TYR A 62 -0.28 -14.05 14.05
C TYR A 62 -1.56 -14.87 13.78
N LYS A 63 -1.39 -16.14 13.39
CA LYS A 63 -2.48 -17.11 13.25
C LYS A 63 -2.15 -18.34 14.09
N ARG A 64 -3.19 -19.03 14.57
CA ARG A 64 -3.08 -20.33 15.25
C ARG A 64 -3.87 -21.34 14.44
#